data_AF-A0A4R3NFG6-F1
#
_entry.id   AF-A0A4R3NFG6-F1
#
_cell.length_a   1.000
_cell.length_b   1.000
_cell.length_c   1.000
_cell.angle_alpha   90.00
_cell.angle_beta   90.00
_cell.angle_gamma   90.00
#
_symmetry.space_group_name_H-M   'P 1'
#
loop_
_entity.id
_entity.type
_entity.pdbx_description
1 polymer ?
#
loop_
_entity_poly.entity_id
_entity_poly.type
_entity_poly.pdbx_seq_one_letter_code
_entity_poly.pdbx_strand_id
1 'polypeptide(L)'
;MLQLDRKQMATVGETQLRSNLADFLNRHLGGKAPLPLDELDAELDAVIAHCRKAGLRSQRAVAAYALACSLFGNERVANDPSIIGILADRSSPQLDRALLIEMWTAAAYGDFRRRQGG
;
A
#
# COMPACT_ATOMS: atom_id res chain seq x y z
N MET A 1 -35.16 -7.37 -14.15
CA MET A 1 -33.71 -7.58 -14.28
C MET A 1 -33.02 -6.50 -13.48
N LEU A 2 -32.47 -6.84 -12.31
CA LEU A 2 -31.73 -5.89 -11.46
C LEU A 2 -30.41 -5.52 -12.15
N GLN A 3 -30.38 -4.37 -12.83
CA GLN A 3 -29.13 -3.67 -13.11
C GLN A 3 -28.60 -3.17 -11.76
N LEU A 4 -27.89 -4.02 -11.04
CA LEU A 4 -27.02 -3.58 -9.95
C LEU A 4 -25.99 -2.65 -10.59
N ASP A 5 -26.12 -1.36 -10.30
CA ASP A 5 -25.26 -0.32 -10.84
C ASP A 5 -23.82 -0.65 -10.41
N ARG A 6 -22.95 -0.89 -11.40
CA ARG A 6 -21.54 -1.23 -11.19
C ARG A 6 -20.84 -0.24 -10.26
N LYS A 7 -21.29 1.02 -10.25
CA LYS A 7 -20.81 2.04 -9.33
C LYS A 7 -21.20 1.74 -7.89
N GLN A 8 -22.45 1.36 -7.63
CA GLN A 8 -22.89 0.97 -6.28
C GLN A 8 -22.15 -0.27 -5.77
N MET A 9 -21.91 -1.28 -6.62
CA MET A 9 -21.10 -2.44 -6.22
C MET A 9 -19.62 -2.08 -5.97
N ALA A 10 -19.06 -1.15 -6.74
CA ALA A 10 -17.70 -0.65 -6.51
C ALA A 10 -17.60 0.12 -5.19
N THR A 11 -18.58 0.97 -4.88
CA THR A 11 -18.65 1.70 -3.61
C THR A 11 -18.81 0.77 -2.43
N VAL A 12 -19.70 -0.23 -2.50
CA VAL A 12 -19.88 -1.24 -1.44
C VAL A 12 -18.62 -2.07 -1.26
N GLY A 13 -17.96 -2.47 -2.36
CA GLY A 13 -16.69 -3.19 -2.31
C GLY A 13 -15.55 -2.36 -1.72
N GLU A 14 -15.50 -1.06 -2.01
CA GLU A 14 -14.53 -0.12 -1.46
C GLU A 14 -14.71 0.08 0.04
N THR A 15 -15.95 0.28 0.51
CA THR A 15 -16.26 0.37 1.94
C THR A 15 -15.90 -0.92 2.69
N GLN A 16 -16.22 -2.08 2.13
CA GLN A 16 -15.88 -3.36 2.73
C GLN A 16 -14.35 -3.58 2.77
N LEU A 17 -13.64 -3.19 1.72
CA LEU A 17 -12.17 -3.26 1.68
C LEU A 17 -11.55 -2.36 2.74
N ARG A 18 -12.03 -1.11 2.86
CA ARG A 18 -11.58 -0.13 3.88
C ARG A 18 -11.79 -0.68 5.29
N SER A 19 -12.97 -1.23 5.59
CA SER A 19 -13.27 -1.88 6.88
C SER A 19 -12.36 -3.08 7.16
N ASN A 20 -12.09 -3.93 6.17
CA ASN A 20 -11.21 -5.08 6.34
C ASN A 20 -9.75 -4.65 6.56
N LEU A 21 -9.32 -3.56 5.91
CA LEU A 21 -7.98 -2.99 6.08
C LEU A 21 -7.83 -2.36 7.46
N ALA A 22 -8.85 -1.65 7.95
CA ALA A 22 -8.93 -1.12 9.32
C ALA A 22 -8.65 -2.22 10.33
N ASP A 23 -9.42 -3.31 10.23
CA ASP A 23 -9.34 -4.47 11.10
C ASP A 23 -7.97 -5.14 11.03
N PHE A 24 -7.41 -5.28 9.83
CA PHE A 24 -6.09 -5.88 9.63
C PHE A 24 -4.98 -5.05 10.27
N LEU A 25 -4.97 -3.73 9.99
CA LEU A 25 -4.00 -2.79 10.53
C LEU A 25 -4.10 -2.71 12.06
N ASN A 26 -5.31 -2.64 12.62
CA ASN A 26 -5.53 -2.65 14.07
C ASN A 26 -5.00 -3.93 14.73
N ARG A 27 -5.20 -5.09 14.11
CA ARG A 27 -4.74 -6.38 14.63
C ARG A 27 -3.22 -6.55 14.56
N HIS A 28 -2.54 -5.96 13.57
CA HIS A 28 -1.12 -6.24 13.29
C HIS A 28 -0.15 -5.08 13.62
N LEU A 29 -0.62 -3.82 13.68
CA LEU A 29 0.21 -2.66 14.03
C LEU A 29 0.16 -2.30 15.52
N GLY A 30 -0.23 -3.23 16.39
CA GLY A 30 0.00 -3.10 17.83
C GLY A 30 -1.12 -2.43 18.62
N GLY A 31 -2.37 -2.51 18.16
CA GLY A 31 -3.58 -2.39 18.97
C GLY A 31 -3.57 -1.30 20.04
N LYS A 32 -3.81 -0.05 19.65
CA LYS A 32 -4.26 1.00 20.58
C LYS A 32 -5.40 1.78 19.94
N ALA A 33 -6.61 1.26 20.20
CA ALA A 33 -7.92 1.72 19.72
C ALA A 33 -8.13 1.64 18.20
N PRO A 34 -9.32 1.23 17.74
CA PRO A 34 -9.67 1.38 16.34
C PRO A 34 -9.66 2.87 15.99
N LEU A 35 -8.89 3.25 14.97
CA LEU A 35 -9.05 4.55 14.31
C LEU A 35 -10.53 4.70 13.89
N PRO A 36 -11.18 5.84 14.20
CA PRO A 36 -12.47 6.16 13.62
C PRO A 36 -12.42 6.01 12.09
N LEU A 37 -13.49 5.47 11.49
CA LEU A 37 -13.52 5.16 10.05
C LEU A 37 -13.17 6.39 9.19
N ASP A 38 -13.62 7.58 9.59
CA ASP A 38 -13.33 8.82 8.88
C ASP A 38 -11.83 9.19 8.92
N GLU A 39 -11.16 8.94 10.05
CA GLU A 39 -9.72 9.18 10.19
C GLU A 39 -8.91 8.17 9.39
N LEU A 40 -9.32 6.90 9.41
CA LEU A 40 -8.70 5.87 8.58
C LEU A 40 -8.86 6.18 7.09
N ASP A 41 -10.04 6.61 6.66
CA ASP A 41 -10.30 6.96 5.27
C ASP A 41 -9.44 8.15 4.82
N ALA A 42 -9.28 9.16 5.68
CA ALA A 42 -8.38 10.29 5.41
C ALA A 42 -6.91 9.84 5.29
N GLU A 43 -6.45 8.95 6.16
CA GLU A 43 -5.10 8.38 6.10
C GLU A 43 -4.89 7.52 4.85
N LEU A 44 -5.86 6.68 4.49
CA LEU A 44 -5.82 5.88 3.27
C LEU A 44 -5.82 6.77 2.02
N ASP A 45 -6.66 7.81 1.97
CA ASP A 45 -6.67 8.76 0.86
C ASP A 45 -5.35 9.54 0.77
N ALA A 46 -4.73 9.89 1.89
CA ALA A 46 -3.41 10.50 1.92
C ALA A 46 -2.32 9.57 1.36
N VAL A 47 -2.32 8.29 1.77
CA VAL A 47 -1.40 7.26 1.24
C VAL A 47 -1.63 7.03 -0.26
N ILE A 48 -2.89 6.90 -0.68
CA ILE A 48 -3.24 6.73 -2.10
C ILE A 48 -2.80 7.96 -2.89
N ALA A 49 -3.05 9.17 -2.41
CA ALA A 49 -2.64 10.41 -3.05
C ALA A 49 -1.12 10.51 -3.16
N HIS A 50 -0.39 10.12 -2.12
CA HIS A 50 1.07 10.05 -2.12
C HIS A 50 1.59 9.08 -3.20
N CYS A 51 1.07 7.84 -3.24
CA CYS A 51 1.45 6.85 -4.24
C CYS A 51 1.11 7.31 -5.68
N ARG A 52 -0.05 7.96 -5.86
CA ARG A 52 -0.47 8.50 -7.16
C ARG A 52 0.42 9.64 -7.65
N LYS A 53 0.93 10.50 -6.75
CA LYS A 53 1.94 11.54 -7.10
C LYS A 53 3.23 10.90 -7.63
N ALA A 54 3.60 9.73 -7.12
CA ALA A 54 4.72 8.92 -7.62
C ALA A 54 4.41 8.14 -8.91
N GLY A 55 3.21 8.29 -9.48
CA GLY A 55 2.80 7.66 -10.73
C GLY A 55 2.36 6.20 -10.59
N LEU A 56 2.08 5.73 -9.36
CA LEU A 56 1.46 4.43 -9.09
C LEU A 56 -0.06 4.59 -9.17
N ARG A 57 -0.70 3.89 -10.10
CA ARG A 57 -2.12 4.06 -10.44
C ARG A 57 -2.95 2.80 -10.21
N SER A 58 -2.33 1.62 -10.17
CA SER A 58 -3.03 0.38 -9.86
C SER A 58 -3.14 0.18 -8.34
N GLN A 59 -4.24 -0.45 -7.89
CA GLN A 59 -4.41 -0.79 -6.47
C GLN A 59 -3.25 -1.64 -5.94
N ARG A 60 -2.77 -2.59 -6.75
CA ARG A 60 -1.62 -3.45 -6.39
C ARG A 60 -0.34 -2.64 -6.19
N ALA A 61 -0.04 -1.70 -7.08
CA ALA A 61 1.15 -0.85 -6.96
C ALA A 61 1.09 0.04 -5.72
N VAL A 62 -0.08 0.62 -5.44
CA VAL A 62 -0.32 1.41 -4.22
C VAL A 62 -0.15 0.54 -2.97
N ALA A 63 -0.76 -0.64 -2.94
CA ALA A 63 -0.67 -1.56 -1.79
C ALA A 63 0.78 -2.03 -1.54
N ALA A 64 1.51 -2.40 -2.60
CA ALA A 64 2.91 -2.82 -2.50
C ALA A 64 3.80 -1.71 -1.93
N TYR A 65 3.65 -0.48 -2.42
CA TYR A 65 4.44 0.66 -1.94
C TYR A 65 4.07 1.08 -0.51
N ALA A 66 2.78 1.09 -0.18
CA ALA A 66 2.31 1.38 1.17
C ALA A 66 2.80 0.34 2.18
N LEU A 67 2.78 -0.95 1.82
CA LEU A 67 3.31 -2.03 2.66
C LEU A 67 4.81 -1.85 2.92
N ALA A 68 5.59 -1.55 1.88
CA ALA A 68 7.01 -1.25 2.01
C ALA A 68 7.27 -0.11 2.99
N CYS A 69 6.52 0.99 2.85
CA CYS A 69 6.60 2.16 3.72
C CYS A 69 6.22 1.84 5.18
N SER A 70 5.18 1.02 5.38
CA SER A 70 4.76 0.59 6.71
C SER A 70 5.80 -0.28 7.41
N LEU A 71 6.54 -1.11 6.68
CA LEU A 71 7.53 -2.02 7.27
C LEU A 71 8.87 -1.35 7.56
N PHE A 72 9.30 -0.41 6.71
CA PHE A 72 10.66 0.13 6.74
C PHE A 72 10.76 1.64 6.96
N GLY A 73 9.63 2.34 7.00
CA GLY A 73 9.53 3.80 7.12
C GLY A 73 9.59 4.53 5.78
N ASN A 74 8.80 5.60 5.65
CA ASN A 74 8.66 6.40 4.43
C ASN A 74 9.99 6.91 3.89
N GLU A 75 10.83 7.49 4.75
CA GLU A 75 12.13 8.08 4.33
C GLU A 75 13.07 7.04 3.75
N ARG A 76 13.13 5.85 4.34
CA ARG A 76 14.00 4.78 3.85
C ARG A 76 13.57 4.28 2.48
N VAL A 77 12.26 4.07 2.30
CA VAL A 77 11.73 3.59 1.02
C VAL A 77 11.86 4.66 -0.07
N ALA A 78 11.57 5.92 0.25
CA ALA A 78 11.65 7.02 -0.71
C ALA A 78 13.08 7.34 -1.18
N ASN A 79 14.09 7.08 -0.35
CA ASN A 79 15.50 7.32 -0.67
C ASN A 79 16.22 6.08 -1.23
N ASP A 80 15.56 4.92 -1.32
CA ASP A 80 16.18 3.72 -1.87
C ASP A 80 16.37 3.84 -3.40
N PRO A 81 17.58 3.69 -3.94
CA PRO A 81 17.84 3.86 -5.37
C PRO A 81 17.05 2.92 -6.27
N SER A 82 16.78 1.68 -5.83
CA SER A 82 15.99 0.72 -6.60
C SER A 82 14.54 1.17 -6.67
N ILE A 83 13.98 1.64 -5.55
CA ILE A 83 12.63 2.19 -5.51
C ILE A 83 12.52 3.45 -6.37
N ILE A 84 13.48 4.38 -6.25
CA ILE A 84 13.52 5.59 -7.10
C ILE A 84 13.51 5.21 -8.58
N GLY A 85 14.32 4.23 -8.98
CA GLY A 85 14.34 3.71 -10.35
C GLY A 85 12.98 3.16 -10.80
N ILE A 86 12.35 2.32 -9.99
CA ILE A 86 11.03 1.74 -10.27
C ILE A 86 9.95 2.84 -10.37
N LEU A 87 10.06 3.90 -9.55
CA LEU A 87 9.12 5.03 -9.58
C LEU A 87 9.32 5.95 -10.78
N ALA A 88 10.58 6.15 -11.20
CA ALA A 88 10.95 6.98 -12.34
C ALA A 88 10.61 6.32 -13.69
N ASP A 89 10.62 4.99 -13.77
CA ASP A 89 10.26 4.25 -14.98
C ASP A 89 8.75 4.26 -15.23
N ARG A 90 8.26 5.37 -15.77
CA ARG A 90 6.84 5.55 -16.12
C ARG A 90 6.43 4.83 -17.41
N SER A 91 7.39 4.34 -18.20
CA SER A 91 7.14 3.53 -19.39
C SER A 91 6.74 2.10 -19.05
N SER A 92 7.21 1.58 -17.91
CA SER A 92 6.89 0.22 -17.50
C SER A 92 5.42 0.05 -17.09
N PRO A 93 4.81 -1.12 -17.38
CA PRO A 93 3.48 -1.48 -16.91
C PRO A 93 3.34 -1.35 -15.39
N GLN A 94 2.16 -0.92 -14.94
CA GLN A 94 1.86 -0.78 -13.51
C GLN A 94 1.99 -2.10 -12.75
N LEU A 95 1.72 -3.23 -13.41
CA LEU A 95 1.86 -4.56 -12.83
C LEU A 95 3.33 -4.89 -12.54
N ASP A 96 4.21 -4.60 -13.48
CA ASP A 96 5.64 -4.88 -13.37
C ASP A 96 6.26 -4.01 -12.28
N ARG A 97 5.92 -2.73 -12.25
CA ARG A 97 6.35 -1.81 -11.18
C ARG A 97 5.88 -2.28 -9.80
N ALA A 98 4.65 -2.78 -9.68
CA ALA A 98 4.15 -3.35 -8.44
C ALA A 98 4.94 -4.59 -8.01
N LEU A 99 5.20 -5.52 -8.94
CA LEU A 99 5.97 -6.72 -8.68
C LEU A 99 7.41 -6.40 -8.24
N LEU A 100 8.06 -5.42 -8.87
CA LEU A 100 9.41 -5.00 -8.49
C LEU A 100 9.45 -4.41 -7.07
N ILE A 101 8.43 -3.63 -6.68
CA ILE A 101 8.30 -3.12 -5.32
C ILE A 101 8.07 -4.27 -4.32
N GLU A 102 7.23 -5.26 -4.66
CA GLU A 102 7.01 -6.46 -3.84
C GLU A 102 8.31 -7.26 -3.63
N MET A 103 9.08 -7.47 -4.71
CA MET A 103 10.37 -8.17 -4.65
C MET A 103 11.39 -7.42 -3.79
N TRP A 104 11.49 -6.10 -3.97
CA TRP A 104 12.35 -5.26 -3.12
C TRP A 104 11.96 -5.38 -1.65
N THR A 105 10.65 -5.33 -1.35
CA THR A 105 10.10 -5.45 0.00
C THR A 105 10.47 -6.80 0.63
N ALA A 106 10.33 -7.89 -0.12
CA ALA A 106 10.69 -9.22 0.34
C ALA A 106 12.20 -9.36 0.62
N ALA A 107 13.05 -8.82 -0.25
CA ALA A 107 14.50 -8.82 -0.06
C ALA A 107 14.91 -8.01 1.18
N ALA A 108 14.39 -6.78 1.30
CA ALA A 108 14.64 -5.90 2.45
C ALA A 108 14.16 -6.52 3.77
N TYR A 109 13.05 -7.26 3.74
CA TYR A 109 12.54 -7.98 4.91
C TYR A 109 13.45 -9.15 5.30
N GLY A 110 13.97 -9.89 4.32
CA GLY A 110 14.97 -10.94 4.55
C GLY A 110 16.22 -10.40 5.24
N ASP A 111 16.71 -9.23 4.83
CA ASP A 111 17.85 -8.56 5.46
C ASP A 111 17.54 -8.06 6.86
N PHE A 112 16.35 -7.49 7.06
CA PHE A 112 15.88 -7.02 8.35
C PHE A 112 15.84 -8.15 9.38
N ARG A 113 15.26 -9.31 9.03
CA ARG A 113 15.24 -10.47 9.93
C ARG A 113 16.63 -11.00 10.26
N ARG A 114 17.54 -11.07 9.27
CA ARG A 114 18.93 -11.50 9.50
C ARG A 114 19.69 -10.58 10.46
N ARG A 115 19.43 -9.28 10.44
CA ARG A 115 20.06 -8.30 11.35
C ARG A 115 19.50 -8.35 12.78
N GLN A 116 18.30 -8.89 12.99
CA GLN A 116 17.65 -8.96 14.30
C GLN A 116 17.91 -10.26 15.09
N GLY A 117 18.66 -11.23 14.54
CA GLY A 117 18.99 -12.45 15.27
C GLY A 117 19.46 -13.59 14.37
N GLY A 118 20.71 -13.50 13.92
CA GLY A 118 21.56 -14.68 13.80
C GLY A 118 22.18 -14.99 15.15
#